data_AF-A0AAN7QR68-F1
#
_entry.id   AF-A0AAN7QR68-F1
#
_cell.length_a   1.000
_cell.length_b   1.000
_cell.length_c   1.000
_cell.angle_alpha   90.00
_cell.angle_beta   90.00
_cell.angle_gamma   90.00
#
_symmetry.space_group_name_H-M   'P 1'
#
loop_
_entity.id
_entity.type
_entity.pdbx_description
1 polymer ?
#
loop_
_entity_poly.entity_id
_entity_poly.type
_entity_poly.pdbx_seq_one_letter_code
_entity_poly.pdbx_strand_id
1 'polypeptide(L)' 'MVDPALEGLYPVKSLSRFADVIALCVQGEPEFRPPMSEVVQALVRLVQRANMSKRTFGNEQRASQQSGDLDI' A
#
# COMPACT_ATOMS: atom_id res chain seq x y z
N MET A 1 -9.90 2.97 -7.80
CA MET A 1 -9.82 4.34 -7.26
C MET A 1 -9.56 4.23 -5.75
N VAL A 2 -8.74 5.10 -5.18
CA VAL A 2 -8.42 5.12 -3.73
C VAL A 2 -9.30 6.18 -3.07
N ASP A 3 -9.76 5.94 -1.84
CA ASP A 3 -10.62 6.86 -1.09
C ASP A 3 -9.92 8.23 -0.89
N PRO A 4 -10.53 9.35 -1.32
CA PRO A 4 -9.99 10.69 -1.12
C PRO A 4 -9.73 11.06 0.35
N ALA A 5 -10.46 10.46 1.30
CA ALA A 5 -10.26 10.70 2.74
C ALA A 5 -8.91 10.19 3.27
N LEU A 6 -8.16 9.41 2.46
CA LEU A 6 -6.81 8.96 2.79
C LEU A 6 -5.71 9.98 2.44
N GLU A 7 -6.09 11.12 1.83
CA GLU A 7 -5.26 12.31 1.60
C GLU A 7 -3.90 12.06 0.90
N GLY A 8 -3.74 10.92 0.23
CA GLY A 8 -2.47 10.52 -0.37
C GLY A 8 -1.34 10.22 0.64
N LEU A 9 -1.66 10.09 1.93
CA LEU A 9 -0.68 9.84 3.00
C LEU A 9 -0.10 8.42 2.98
N TYR A 10 -0.72 7.52 2.23
CA TYR A 10 -0.37 6.11 2.15
C TYR A 10 0.13 5.77 0.74
N PRO A 11 1.35 5.21 0.59
CA PRO A 11 1.86 4.80 -0.71
C PRO A 11 0.93 3.80 -1.40
N VAL A 12 0.59 4.06 -2.66
CA VAL A 12 -0.37 3.24 -3.45
C VAL A 12 0.00 1.75 -3.43
N LYS A 13 1.29 1.41 -3.56
CA LYS A 13 1.79 0.03 -3.52
C LYS A 13 1.54 -0.66 -2.18
N SER A 14 1.73 0.05 -1.07
CA SER A 14 1.44 -0.48 0.28
C SER A 14 -0.05 -0.60 0.50
N LEU A 15 -0.83 0.39 0.07
CA LEU A 15 -2.28 0.43 0.21
C LEU A 15 -2.97 -0.74 -0.50
N SER A 16 -2.53 -1.10 -1.71
CA SER A 16 -3.04 -2.27 -2.43
C SER A 16 -2.85 -3.55 -1.61
N ARG A 17 -1.67 -3.74 -0.99
CA ARG A 17 -1.39 -4.94 -0.19
C ARG A 17 -2.18 -4.99 1.11
N PHE A 18 -2.44 -3.84 1.73
CA PHE A 18 -3.36 -3.78 2.87
C PHE A 18 -4.79 -4.13 2.45
N ALA A 19 -5.25 -3.63 1.30
CA ALA A 19 -6.57 -3.94 0.77
C ALA A 19 -6.74 -5.44 0.49
N ASP A 20 -5.72 -6.12 -0.03
CA ASP A 20 -5.75 -7.57 -0.24
C ASP A 20 -6.03 -8.33 1.08
N VAL A 21 -5.34 -7.97 2.16
CA VAL A 21 -5.53 -8.60 3.48
C VAL A 21 -6.93 -8.30 4.05
N ILE A 22 -7.41 -7.08 3.89
CA ILE A 22 -8.77 -6.70 4.32
C ILE A 22 -9.82 -7.46 3.52
N ALA A 23 -9.63 -7.61 2.21
CA ALA A 23 -10.53 -8.35 1.33
C ALA A 23 -10.70 -9.81 1.78
N LEU A 24 -9.63 -10.46 2.23
CA LEU A 24 -9.70 -11.81 2.82
C LEU A 24 -10.56 -11.88 4.09
N CYS A 25 -10.61 -10.80 4.87
CA CYS A 25 -11.36 -10.77 6.14
C CYS A 25 -12.87 -10.56 5.94
N VAL A 26 -13.26 -9.88 4.86
CA VAL A 26 -14.66 -9.50 4.57
C VAL A 26 -15.33 -10.37 3.51
N GLN A 27 -14.69 -11.48 3.12
CA GLN A 27 -15.28 -12.43 2.15
C GLN A 27 -16.65 -12.92 2.63
N GLY A 28 -17.59 -13.09 1.69
CA GLY A 28 -18.98 -13.48 2.01
C GLY A 28 -19.03 -14.86 2.68
N GLU A 29 -18.25 -15.79 2.14
CA GLU A 29 -18.11 -17.15 2.60
C GLU A 29 -17.09 -17.23 3.76
N PRO A 30 -17.50 -17.67 4.96
CA PRO A 30 -16.63 -17.70 6.13
C PRO A 30 -15.52 -18.74 6.03
N GLU A 31 -15.68 -19.81 5.25
CA GLU A 31 -14.68 -20.89 5.13
C GLU A 31 -13.39 -20.45 4.41
N PHE A 32 -13.47 -19.40 3.58
CA PHE A 32 -12.31 -18.84 2.88
C PHE A 32 -11.60 -17.73 3.68
N ARG A 33 -12.15 -17.36 4.84
CA ARG A 33 -11.52 -16.36 5.70
C ARG A 33 -10.31 -17.02 6.39
N PRO A 34 -9.12 -16.42 6.28
CA PRO A 34 -7.95 -16.95 6.94
C PRO A 34 -8.08 -16.83 8.47
N PRO A 35 -7.36 -17.66 9.23
CA PRO A 35 -7.30 -17.51 10.67
C PRO A 35 -6.70 -16.15 11.05
N MET A 36 -7.17 -15.56 12.16
CA MET A 36 -6.68 -14.25 12.63
C MET A 36 -5.17 -14.21 12.85
N SER A 37 -4.54 -15.34 13.16
CA SER A 37 -3.09 -15.46 13.27
C SER A 37 -2.37 -15.12 11.95
N GLU A 38 -2.90 -15.57 10.81
CA GLU A 38 -2.36 -15.27 9.49
C GLU A 38 -2.56 -13.80 9.11
N VAL A 39 -3.76 -13.25 9.41
CA VAL A 39 -4.08 -11.83 9.20
C VAL A 39 -3.09 -10.95 9.96
N VAL A 40 -2.90 -11.21 11.25
CA VAL A 40 -1.97 -10.42 12.10
C VAL A 40 -0.55 -10.53 11.57
N GLN A 41 -0.09 -11.73 11.20
CA GLN A 41 1.25 -11.90 10.64
C GLN A 41 1.42 -11.16 9.30
N ALA A 42 0.43 -11.17 8.41
CA ALA A 42 0.46 -10.43 7.16
C ALA A 42 0.54 -8.92 7.41
N LEU A 43 -0.30 -8.39 8.30
CA LEU A 43 -0.30 -6.98 8.68
C LEU A 43 1.03 -6.54 9.30
N VAL A 44 1.60 -7.32 10.22
CA VAL A 44 2.91 -7.03 10.83
C VAL A 44 3.99 -6.91 9.76
N ARG A 45 4.05 -7.86 8.82
CA ARG A 45 5.04 -7.81 7.71
C ARG A 45 4.84 -6.58 6.82
N LEU A 46 3.60 -6.20 6.54
CA LEU A 46 3.29 -5.02 5.71
C LEU A 46 3.68 -3.72 6.41
N VAL A 47 3.37 -3.55 7.70
CA VAL A 47 3.75 -2.37 8.49
C VAL A 47 5.27 -2.26 8.59
N GLN A 48 5.97 -3.36 8.85
CA GLN A 48 7.44 -3.36 8.90
C GLN A 48 8.05 -2.94 7.56
N ARG A 49 7.54 -3.47 6.43
CA ARG A 49 8.00 -3.08 5.09
C ARG A 49 7.70 -1.62 4.79
N ALA A 50 6.48 -1.14 5.06
CA ALA A 50 6.09 0.25 4.83
C ALA A 50 6.92 1.24 5.67
N ASN A 51 7.26 0.88 6.92
CA ASN A 51 8.11 1.70 7.78
C ASN A 51 9.57 1.70 7.34
N MET A 52 10.09 0.58 6.83
CA MET A 52 11.46 0.51 6.31
C MET A 52 11.65 1.41 5.08
N SER A 53 10.62 1.50 4.23
CA SER A 53 10.70 2.30 3.04
C SER A 53 10.65 3.83 3.31
N LYS A 54 10.15 4.28 4.47
CA LYS A 54 10.28 5.70 4.91
C LYS A 54 11.74 6.19 4.95
N ARG A 55 12.72 5.28 5.08
CA ARG A 55 14.16 5.63 5.06
C ARG A 55 14.75 5.74 3.65
N THR A 56 14.04 5.33 2.60
CA THR A 56 14.56 5.30 1.22
C THR A 56 13.74 6.12 0.23
N PHE A 57 12.56 6.63 0.61
CA PHE A 57 11.62 7.27 -0.31
C PHE A 57 11.93 8.73 -0.71
N GLY A 58 13.08 9.29 -0.33
CA GLY A 58 13.54 10.55 -0.91
C GLY A 58 13.87 10.49 -2.42
N ASN A 59 13.76 9.33 -3.06
CA ASN A 59 14.29 9.13 -4.42
C ASN A 59 13.27 8.69 -5.48
N GLU A 60 12.00 8.39 -5.16
CA GLU A 60 11.00 7.95 -6.16
C GLU A 60 10.21 9.12 -6.79
N GLN A 61 10.25 10.33 -6.20
CA GLN A 61 9.62 11.53 -6.78
C GLN A 61 10.44 12.19 -7.91
N ARG A 62 11.73 11.87 -8.05
CA ARG A 62 12.61 12.51 -9.05
C ARG A 62 12.51 11.90 -10.45
N ALA A 63 11.94 10.70 -10.59
CA ALA A 63 11.88 9.98 -11.86
C ALA A 63 10.68 10.40 -12.76
N SER A 64 9.80 11.29 -12.28
CA SER A 64 8.57 11.67 -13.01
C SER A 64 8.52 13.14 -13.42
N GLN A 65 9.57 13.94 -13.18
CA GLN A 65 9.59 15.39 -13.49
C GLN A 65 10.49 15.77 -14.68
N GLN A 66 11.08 14.81 -15.38
CA GLN A 66 11.95 15.08 -16.53
C GLN A 66 11.28 14.59 -17.82
N SER A 67 10.17 15.22 -18.21
CA SER A 67 9.60 15.12 -19.56
C SER A 67 8.59 16.25 -19.77
N GLY A 68 9.09 17.45 -20.11
CA GLY A 68 8.20 18.54 -20.47
C GLY A 68 8.84 19.91 -20.68
N ASP A 69 10.14 20.02 -20.97
CA ASP A 69 10.75 21.33 -21.28
C ASP A 69 11.76 21.21 -22.42
N LEU A 70 11.24 21.30 -23.64
CA LEU A 70 11.95 21.60 -24.89
C LEU A 70 10.91 22.21 -25.84
N ASP A 71 10.60 23.49 -25.66
CA ASP A 71 10.05 24.38 -26.69
C ASP A 71 10.06 25.84 -26.19
N ILE A 72 11.23 26.51 -26.23
CA ILE A 72 11.42 27.86 -26.80
C ILE A 72 12.90 28.18 -27.04
#